data_AF-A0A9P2XF84-F1
#
_entry.id   AF-A0A9P2XF84-F1
#
_cell.length_a   1.000
_cell.length_b   1.000
_cell.length_c   1.000
_cell.angle_alpha   90.00
_cell.angle_beta   90.00
_cell.angle_gamma   90.00
#
_symmetry.space_group_name_H-M   'P 1'
#
loop_
_entity.id
_entity.type
_entity.pdbx_description
1 polymer ?
#
loop_
_entity_poly.entity_id
_entity_poly.type
_entity_poly.pdbx_seq_one_letter_code
_entity_poly.pdbx_strand_id
1 'polypeptide(L)'
;MALKVGIIKSSDVSKWCEYKGADGDVQAEFKVRGIAYKPFQVAIERAGNQISSKGYDVMVKDEDAKLYHELLMDACAAHLIEDWKGVVFAEIVDGKTVESEKPYTPENASKLLNLGDIGISIWLFIKE
;
A
#
# COMPACT_ATOMS: atom_id res chain seq x y z
N MET A 1 -12.30 8.59 34.52
CA MET A 1 -11.37 8.62 33.38
C MET A 1 -12.19 8.80 32.12
N ALA A 2 -11.83 9.71 31.23
CA ALA A 2 -12.56 9.95 29.98
C ALA A 2 -11.60 9.78 28.79
N LEU A 3 -12.00 8.96 27.81
CA LEU A 3 -11.28 8.82 26.56
C LEU A 3 -11.51 10.07 25.71
N LYS A 4 -10.46 10.86 25.49
CA LYS A 4 -10.51 12.02 24.58
C LYS A 4 -10.22 11.54 23.15
N VAL A 5 -11.23 11.59 22.29
CA VAL A 5 -11.11 11.21 20.87
C VAL A 5 -11.10 12.47 20.01
N GLY A 6 -10.12 12.61 19.12
CA GLY A 6 -10.08 13.67 18.11
C GLY A 6 -11.01 13.32 16.94
N ILE A 7 -12.04 14.13 16.71
CA ILE A 7 -12.94 13.94 15.56
C ILE A 7 -12.36 14.69 14.36
N ILE A 8 -11.75 13.94 13.44
CA ILE A 8 -11.24 14.49 12.18
C ILE A 8 -12.42 14.55 11.19
N LYS A 9 -12.91 15.76 10.90
CA LYS A 9 -14.03 15.99 9.96
C LYS A 9 -13.62 15.90 8.49
N SER A 10 -12.33 16.03 8.18
CA SER A 10 -11.81 15.94 6.81
C SER A 10 -10.87 14.75 6.71
N SER A 11 -11.33 13.70 6.03
CA SER A 11 -10.51 12.54 5.67
C SER A 11 -9.55 12.81 4.50
N ASP A 12 -9.62 14.01 3.91
CA ASP A 12 -8.80 14.43 2.77
C ASP A 12 -7.44 14.99 3.21
N VAL A 13 -7.21 15.12 4.51
CA VAL A 13 -5.93 15.57 5.05
C VAL A 13 -4.92 14.43 4.90
N SER A 14 -3.88 14.67 4.10
CA SER A 14 -2.70 13.82 4.03
C SER A 14 -1.52 14.48 4.74
N LYS A 15 -0.58 13.66 5.19
CA LYS A 15 0.66 14.09 5.86
C LYS A 15 1.87 13.41 5.23
N TRP A 16 2.96 14.16 5.10
CA TRP A 16 4.26 13.56 4.82
C TRP A 16 4.76 12.83 6.05
N CYS A 17 5.13 11.56 5.88
CA CYS A 17 5.60 10.66 6.91
C CYS A 17 6.96 10.10 6.49
N GLU A 18 7.93 10.14 7.40
CA GLU A 18 9.25 9.56 7.21
C GLU A 18 9.21 8.05 7.44
N TYR A 19 9.58 7.27 6.43
CA TYR A 19 9.83 5.84 6.57
C TYR A 19 11.29 5.63 6.96
N LYS A 20 11.50 5.01 8.12
CA LYS A 20 12.84 4.82 8.71
C LYS A 20 13.27 3.37 8.62
N GLY A 21 14.54 3.18 8.29
CA GLY A 21 15.18 1.86 8.31
C GLY A 21 15.41 1.36 9.74
N ALA A 22 15.92 0.14 9.87
CA ALA A 22 16.24 -0.47 11.16
C ALA A 22 17.21 0.38 12.02
N ASP A 23 18.09 1.14 11.36
CA ASP A 23 19.09 2.00 12.01
C ASP A 23 18.53 3.37 12.43
N GLY A 24 17.26 3.67 12.11
CA GLY A 24 16.60 4.94 12.42
C GLY A 24 16.78 6.03 11.35
N ASP A 25 17.61 5.78 10.34
CA ASP A 25 17.79 6.69 9.21
C ASP A 25 16.55 6.73 8.31
N VAL A 26 16.22 7.93 7.81
CA VAL A 26 15.11 8.14 6.87
C VAL A 26 15.52 7.57 5.52
N GLN A 27 14.77 6.56 5.06
CA GLN A 27 15.00 5.90 3.77
C GLN A 27 14.08 6.45 2.67
N ALA A 28 12.86 6.86 3.04
CA ALA A 28 11.89 7.42 2.11
C ALA A 28 10.89 8.33 2.84
N GLU A 29 10.15 9.15 2.10
CA GLU A 29 9.00 9.90 2.62
C GLU A 29 7.75 9.50 1.85
N PHE A 30 6.64 9.29 2.55
CA PHE A 30 5.33 9.01 1.94
C PHE A 30 4.32 10.08 2.35
N LYS A 31 3.57 10.61 1.39
CA LYS A 31 2.41 11.46 1.65
C LYS A 31 1.20 10.55 1.82
N VAL A 32 0.73 10.40 3.05
CA VAL A 32 -0.25 9.37 3.42
C VAL A 32 -1.59 10.01 3.82
N ARG A 33 -2.69 9.47 3.28
CA ARG A 33 -4.08 9.77 3.67
C ARG A 33 -4.52 8.93 4.86
N GLY A 34 -5.47 9.44 5.64
CA GLY A 34 -6.03 8.69 6.76
C GLY A 34 -6.85 7.47 6.30
N ILE A 35 -6.84 6.39 7.08
CA ILE A 35 -7.62 5.17 6.80
C ILE A 35 -9.13 5.41 6.66
N ALA A 36 -9.66 6.49 7.22
CA ALA A 36 -11.07 6.86 7.07
C ALA A 36 -11.41 7.45 5.69
N TYR A 37 -10.42 7.63 4.80
CA TYR A 37 -10.62 8.15 3.45
C TYR A 37 -11.61 7.29 2.67
N LYS A 38 -12.72 7.90 2.23
CA LYS A 38 -13.87 7.15 1.70
C LYS A 38 -13.52 6.27 0.49
N PRO A 39 -12.71 6.70 -0.49
CA PRO A 39 -12.27 5.83 -1.58
C PRO A 39 -11.54 4.58 -1.10
N PHE A 40 -10.67 4.69 -0.10
CA PHE A 40 -10.00 3.54 0.50
C PHE A 40 -11.03 2.59 1.14
N GLN A 41 -11.96 3.11 1.96
CA GLN A 41 -13.01 2.29 2.58
C GLN A 41 -13.86 1.54 1.55
N VAL A 42 -14.24 2.19 0.45
CA VAL A 42 -14.99 1.55 -0.64
C VAL A 42 -14.15 0.47 -1.34
N ALA A 43 -12.84 0.69 -1.52
CA ALA A 43 -11.96 -0.31 -2.12
C ALA A 43 -11.82 -1.56 -1.22
N ILE A 44 -11.75 -1.39 0.09
CA ILE A 44 -11.73 -2.50 1.06
C ILE A 44 -13.03 -3.31 1.00
N GLU A 45 -14.19 -2.66 0.96
CA GLU A 45 -15.48 -3.33 0.79
C GLU A 45 -15.53 -4.12 -0.53
N ARG A 46 -15.05 -3.54 -1.63
CA ARG A 46 -14.98 -4.21 -2.94
C ARG A 46 -14.04 -5.41 -2.93
N ALA A 47 -12.88 -5.31 -2.30
CA ALA A 47 -11.96 -6.42 -2.13
C ALA A 47 -12.62 -7.59 -1.40
N GLY A 48 -13.34 -7.31 -0.30
CA GLY A 48 -14.09 -8.32 0.45
C GLY A 48 -15.18 -9.01 -0.37
N ASN A 49 -15.93 -8.23 -1.16
CA ASN A 49 -16.96 -8.75 -2.05
C ASN A 49 -16.40 -9.63 -3.16
N GLN A 50 -15.28 -9.21 -3.78
CA GLN A 50 -14.61 -9.97 -4.83
C GLN A 50 -14.22 -11.36 -4.33
N ILE A 51 -13.64 -11.45 -3.15
CA ILE A 51 -13.25 -12.72 -2.54
C ILE A 51 -14.46 -13.58 -2.17
N SER A 52 -15.47 -12.98 -1.53
CA SER A 52 -16.67 -13.70 -1.10
C SER A 52 -17.46 -14.27 -2.29
N SER A 53 -17.44 -13.60 -3.44
CA SER A 53 -18.17 -14.02 -4.64
C SER A 53 -17.51 -15.15 -5.43
N LYS A 54 -16.18 -15.29 -5.37
CA LYS A 54 -15.45 -16.28 -6.19
C LYS A 54 -15.53 -17.69 -5.59
N GLY A 55 -15.56 -17.80 -4.25
CA GLY A 55 -15.32 -19.05 -3.56
C GLY A 55 -13.86 -19.50 -3.72
N TYR A 56 -13.22 -19.99 -2.65
CA TYR A 56 -11.85 -20.51 -2.74
C TYR A 56 -11.89 -22.03 -2.88
N ASP A 57 -11.75 -22.53 -4.12
CA ASP A 57 -11.29 -23.91 -4.32
C ASP A 57 -9.76 -23.92 -4.34
N VAL A 58 -9.17 -24.27 -3.19
CA VAL A 58 -7.71 -24.26 -3.00
C VAL A 58 -6.98 -25.29 -3.87
N MET A 59 -7.70 -26.19 -4.54
CA MET A 59 -7.12 -27.19 -5.43
C MET A 59 -7.08 -26.71 -6.89
N VAL A 60 -7.79 -25.62 -7.21
CA VAL A 60 -7.78 -25.02 -8.55
C VAL A 60 -6.63 -24.04 -8.67
N LYS A 61 -5.78 -24.25 -9.68
CA LYS A 61 -4.76 -23.29 -10.07
C LYS A 61 -5.41 -22.20 -10.91
N ASP A 62 -5.44 -20.98 -10.37
CA ASP A 62 -5.83 -19.76 -11.10
C ASP A 62 -4.68 -18.76 -10.99
N GLU A 63 -3.95 -18.56 -12.10
CA GLU A 63 -2.78 -17.67 -12.15
C GLU A 63 -3.17 -16.18 -12.12
N ASP A 64 -4.43 -15.87 -12.43
CA ASP A 64 -4.97 -14.51 -12.43
C ASP A 64 -5.69 -14.17 -11.11
N ALA A 65 -5.84 -15.14 -10.21
CA ALA A 65 -6.47 -14.93 -8.91
C ALA A 65 -5.56 -14.15 -7.98
N LYS A 66 -6.02 -12.95 -7.61
CA LYS A 66 -5.45 -12.20 -6.48
C LYS A 66 -5.88 -12.78 -5.13
N LEU A 67 -4.92 -12.90 -4.23
CA LEU A 67 -5.12 -13.19 -2.82
C LEU A 67 -5.78 -11.98 -2.14
N TYR A 68 -6.52 -12.22 -1.06
CA TYR A 68 -7.22 -11.14 -0.36
C TYR A 68 -6.26 -10.03 0.10
N HIS A 69 -5.08 -10.41 0.63
CA HIS A 69 -4.10 -9.43 1.10
C HIS A 69 -3.51 -8.58 -0.03
N GLU A 70 -3.36 -9.13 -1.24
CA GLU A 70 -2.92 -8.37 -2.41
C GLU A 70 -3.95 -7.30 -2.79
N LEU A 71 -5.24 -7.63 -2.70
CA LEU A 71 -6.32 -6.65 -2.92
C LEU A 71 -6.31 -5.54 -1.85
N LEU A 72 -5.97 -5.87 -0.59
CA LEU A 72 -5.85 -4.87 0.47
C LEU A 72 -4.62 -3.96 0.27
N MET A 73 -3.51 -4.52 -0.22
CA MET A 73 -2.32 -3.76 -0.58
C MET A 73 -2.58 -2.87 -1.79
N ASP A 74 -3.30 -3.35 -2.80
CA ASP A 74 -3.73 -2.54 -3.95
C ASP A 74 -4.64 -1.39 -3.53
N ALA A 75 -5.58 -1.64 -2.62
CA ALA A 75 -6.43 -0.58 -2.06
C ALA A 75 -5.58 0.48 -1.33
N CYS A 76 -4.58 0.05 -0.55
CA CYS A 76 -3.66 0.96 0.13
C CYS A 76 -2.81 1.76 -0.85
N ALA A 77 -2.22 1.09 -1.85
CA ALA A 77 -1.42 1.69 -2.90
C ALA A 77 -2.19 2.77 -3.66
N ALA A 78 -3.44 2.48 -4.04
CA ALA A 78 -4.23 3.38 -4.87
C ALA A 78 -4.89 4.54 -4.11
N HIS A 79 -5.10 4.40 -2.79
CA HIS A 79 -5.96 5.33 -2.06
C HIS A 79 -5.38 5.90 -0.77
N LEU A 80 -4.40 5.23 -0.13
CA LEU A 80 -3.75 5.77 1.06
C LEU A 80 -2.44 6.49 0.74
N ILE A 81 -1.72 6.08 -0.29
CA ILE A 81 -0.56 6.83 -0.77
C ILE A 81 -1.08 7.94 -1.69
N GLU A 82 -0.70 9.19 -1.40
CA GLU A 82 -0.92 10.32 -2.30
C GLU A 82 0.32 10.63 -3.13
N ASP A 83 1.51 10.47 -2.57
CA ASP A 83 2.80 10.74 -3.19
C ASP A 83 3.94 10.11 -2.37
N TRP A 84 5.16 10.10 -2.90
CA TRP A 84 6.36 9.69 -2.15
C TRP A 84 7.64 10.39 -2.64
N LYS A 85 8.74 10.24 -1.90
CA LYS A 85 10.09 10.61 -2.30
C LYS A 85 11.09 9.55 -1.86
N GLY A 86 12.18 9.39 -2.62
CA GLY A 86 13.26 8.47 -2.27
C GLY A 86 12.95 7.00 -2.56
N VAL A 87 11.91 6.70 -3.34
CA VAL A 87 11.56 5.33 -3.73
C VAL A 87 12.29 4.97 -5.04
N VAL A 88 13.24 4.04 -4.91
CA VAL A 88 14.02 3.48 -6.02
C VAL A 88 13.71 2.00 -6.15
N PHE A 89 13.41 1.56 -7.38
CA PHE A 89 13.24 0.13 -7.67
C PHE A 89 14.54 -0.43 -8.20
N ALA A 90 14.99 -1.54 -7.62
CA ALA A 90 16.07 -2.37 -8.13
C ALA A 90 15.46 -3.58 -8.87
N GLU A 91 15.47 -3.53 -10.20
CA GLU A 91 14.84 -4.55 -11.05
C GLU A 91 15.86 -5.28 -11.91
N ILE A 92 15.64 -6.57 -12.20
CA ILE A 92 16.51 -7.31 -13.12
C ILE A 92 16.02 -7.08 -14.55
N VAL A 93 16.83 -6.39 -15.36
CA VAL A 93 16.63 -6.18 -16.79
C VAL A 93 17.82 -6.79 -17.53
N ASP A 94 17.57 -7.70 -18.46
CA ASP A 94 18.60 -8.42 -19.21
C ASP A 94 19.68 -9.08 -18.33
N GLY A 95 19.27 -9.62 -17.18
CA GLY A 95 20.15 -10.28 -16.21
C GLY A 95 21.01 -9.34 -15.36
N LYS A 96 20.77 -8.02 -15.41
CA LYS A 96 21.47 -7.02 -14.59
C LYS A 96 20.48 -6.26 -13.71
N THR A 97 20.91 -5.93 -12.49
CA THR A 97 20.15 -5.04 -11.63
C THR A 97 20.24 -3.61 -12.17
N VAL A 98 19.07 -3.03 -12.44
CA VAL A 98 18.89 -1.64 -12.85
C VAL A 98 18.12 -0.93 -11.75
N GLU A 99 18.72 0.13 -11.23
CA GLU A 99 18.07 1.01 -10.26
C GLU A 99 17.42 2.18 -10.98
N SER A 100 16.17 2.47 -10.61
CA SER A 100 15.47 3.65 -11.13
C SER A 100 14.56 4.25 -10.08
N GLU A 101 14.64 5.58 -9.91
CA GLU A 101 13.66 6.32 -9.13
C GLU A 101 12.30 6.25 -9.83
N LYS A 102 11.25 5.92 -9.08
CA LYS A 102 9.89 5.83 -9.60
C LYS A 102 9.04 6.93 -9.00
N PRO A 103 8.28 7.70 -9.81
CA PRO A 103 7.25 8.57 -9.26
C PRO A 103 6.12 7.72 -8.69
N TYR A 104 5.36 8.31 -7.77
CA TYR A 104 4.13 7.69 -7.33
C TYR A 104 3.15 7.57 -8.50
N THR A 105 2.70 6.34 -8.74
CA THR A 105 1.45 6.01 -9.45
C THR A 105 0.80 4.84 -8.71
N PRO A 106 -0.52 4.63 -8.81
CA PRO A 106 -1.18 3.46 -8.21
C PRO A 106 -0.53 2.13 -8.63
N GLU A 107 -0.05 2.01 -9.86
CA GLU A 107 0.61 0.82 -10.40
C GLU A 107 2.00 0.62 -9.79
N ASN A 108 2.81 1.67 -9.71
CA ASN A 108 4.10 1.61 -9.04
C ASN A 108 3.91 1.31 -7.54
N ALA A 109 2.91 1.90 -6.90
CA ALA A 109 2.61 1.64 -5.49
C ALA A 109 2.14 0.21 -5.26
N SER A 110 1.28 -0.33 -6.13
CA SER A 110 0.87 -1.73 -6.08
C SER A 110 2.08 -2.65 -6.25
N LYS A 111 2.97 -2.34 -7.20
CA LYS A 111 4.22 -3.07 -7.40
C LYS A 111 5.14 -3.02 -6.17
N LEU A 112 5.33 -1.84 -5.57
CA LEU A 112 6.11 -1.66 -4.35
C LEU A 112 5.57 -2.55 -3.21
N LEU A 113 4.25 -2.54 -2.98
CA LEU A 113 3.66 -3.24 -1.85
C LEU A 113 3.55 -4.76 -2.06
N ASN A 114 3.21 -5.20 -3.28
CA ASN A 114 2.98 -6.63 -3.57
C ASN A 114 4.22 -7.38 -4.02
N LEU A 115 5.15 -6.72 -4.74
CA LEU A 115 6.33 -7.37 -5.32
C LEU A 115 7.65 -6.95 -4.67
N GLY A 116 7.63 -5.92 -3.82
CA GLY A 116 8.81 -5.50 -3.06
C GLY A 116 9.14 -6.45 -1.91
N ASP A 117 10.42 -6.66 -1.67
CA ASP A 117 10.95 -7.47 -0.55
C ASP A 117 10.52 -6.94 0.83
N ILE A 118 10.37 -5.62 0.96
CA ILE A 118 9.87 -4.93 2.17
C ILE A 118 8.44 -4.39 2.04
N GLY A 119 7.69 -4.83 1.01
CA GLY A 119 6.36 -4.29 0.70
C GLY A 119 5.35 -4.40 1.84
N ILE A 120 5.36 -5.52 2.58
CA ILE A 120 4.51 -5.72 3.77
C ILE A 120 4.83 -4.70 4.87
N SER A 121 6.11 -4.43 5.14
CA SER A 121 6.54 -3.47 6.16
C SER A 121 6.08 -2.06 5.82
N ILE A 122 6.20 -1.67 4.55
CA ILE A 122 5.72 -0.36 4.07
C ILE A 122 4.18 -0.30 4.17
N TRP A 123 3.47 -1.37 3.80
CA TRP A 123 2.01 -1.44 3.91
C TRP A 123 1.53 -1.28 5.36
N LEU A 124 2.23 -1.88 6.32
CA LEU A 124 1.93 -1.70 7.75
C LEU A 124 2.16 -0.25 8.17
N PHE A 125 3.30 0.34 7.81
CA PHE A 125 3.62 1.74 8.08
C PHE A 125 2.56 2.72 7.53
N ILE A 126 2.05 2.51 6.31
CA ILE A 126 1.06 3.41 5.70
C ILE A 126 -0.29 3.37 6.44
N LYS A 127 -0.62 2.25 7.09
CA LYS A 127 -1.90 2.07 7.78
C LYS A 127 -1.90 2.58 9.24
N GLU A 128 -0.74 2.91 9.80
CA GLU A 128 -0.59 3.48 11.15
C GLU A 128 -1.00 4.96 11.23
#